data_AF-A0A8J3S4Y7-F1
#
_entry.id   AF-A0A8J3S4Y7-F1
#
_cell.length_a   1.000
_cell.length_b   1.000
_cell.length_c   1.000
_cell.angle_alpha   90.00
_cell.angle_beta   90.00
_cell.angle_gamma   90.00
#
_symmetry.space_group_name_H-M   'P 1'
#
loop_
_entity.id
_entity.type
_entity.pdbx_description
1 polymer ?
#
loop_
_entity_poly.entity_id
_entity_poly.type
_entity_poly.pdbx_seq_one_letter_code
_entity_poly.pdbx_strand_id
1 'polypeptide(L)'
;MEADSRFAEFVAERGDALLRYGYVLAGNPHDAADLVQEALLKLRAAWPRVRLKENPESYARTTMARLHIAAWRLRRREQPACPVGDEMYVIDLSKIE
;
A
#
# COMPACT_ATOMS: atom_id res chain seq x y z
N MET A 1 -7.53 2.21 26.18
CA MET A 1 -7.30 3.68 26.22
C MET A 1 -5.81 4.02 26.21
N GLU A 2 -4.99 3.52 27.15
CA GLU A 2 -3.53 3.79 27.15
C GLU A 2 -2.78 3.17 25.94
N ALA A 3 -3.16 1.97 25.50
CA ALA A 3 -2.56 1.36 24.32
C ALA A 3 -2.77 2.19 23.03
N ASP A 4 -3.93 2.86 22.93
CA ASP A 4 -4.27 3.70 21.79
C ASP A 4 -3.50 5.02 21.80
N SER A 5 -3.30 5.65 22.98
CA SER A 5 -2.48 6.86 23.09
C SER A 5 -1.02 6.58 22.76
N ARG A 6 -0.46 5.47 23.24
CA ARG A 6 0.92 5.06 22.90
C ARG A 6 1.10 4.77 21.41
N PHE A 7 0.09 4.20 20.76
CA PHE A 7 0.14 4.00 19.31
C PHE A 7 0.11 5.34 18.58
N ALA A 8 -0.76 6.26 19.00
CA ALA A 8 -0.84 7.59 18.40
C ALA A 8 0.46 8.39 18.58
N GLU A 9 1.09 8.33 19.76
CA GLU A 9 2.42 8.91 20.03
C GLU A 9 3.46 8.36 19.04
N PHE A 10 3.53 7.04 18.87
CA PHE A 10 4.43 6.43 17.91
C PHE A 10 4.19 6.89 16.48
N VAL A 11 2.93 6.96 16.05
CA VAL A 11 2.57 7.42 14.70
C VAL A 11 2.96 8.89 14.51
N ALA A 12 2.73 9.74 15.51
CA ALA A 12 3.11 11.14 15.47
C ALA A 12 4.64 11.32 15.39
N GLU A 13 5.40 10.51 16.13
CA GLU A 13 6.87 10.60 16.14
C GLU A 13 7.53 10.00 14.88
N ARG A 14 6.96 8.92 14.32
CA ARG A 14 7.62 8.10 13.29
C ARG A 14 6.96 8.17 11.93
N GLY A 15 5.76 8.74 11.81
CA GLY A 15 4.99 8.82 10.57
C GLY A 15 5.80 9.40 9.40
N ASP A 16 6.44 10.55 9.60
CA ASP A 16 7.25 11.19 8.55
C ASP A 16 8.46 10.36 8.12
N ALA A 17 9.12 9.70 9.08
CA ALA A 17 10.24 8.83 8.78
C ALA A 17 9.80 7.57 8.00
N LEU A 18 8.62 7.03 8.32
CA LEU A 18 8.01 5.93 7.58
C LEU A 18 7.58 6.37 6.18
N LEU A 19 7.03 7.58 6.01
CA LEU A 19 6.70 8.12 4.68
C LEU A 19 7.94 8.27 3.80
N ARG A 20 9.04 8.83 4.33
CA ARG A 20 10.32 8.90 3.59
C ARG A 20 10.82 7.51 3.21
N TYR A 21 10.73 6.53 4.11
CA TYR A 21 11.10 5.15 3.82
C TYR A 21 10.20 4.53 2.73
N GLY A 22 8.89 4.74 2.81
CA GLY A 22 7.94 4.31 1.78
C GLY A 22 8.24 4.93 0.42
N TYR A 23 8.63 6.20 0.39
CA TYR A 23 9.02 6.88 -0.85
C TYR A 23 10.27 6.27 -1.48
N VAL A 24 11.28 5.93 -0.67
CA VAL A 24 12.48 5.22 -1.15
C VAL A 24 12.13 3.85 -1.74
N LEU A 25 11.15 3.14 -1.18
CA LEU A 25 10.71 1.85 -1.71
C LEU A 25 9.89 1.97 -3.01
N ALA A 26 8.92 2.89 -3.03
CA ALA A 26 7.92 2.94 -4.10
C ALA A 26 8.25 3.93 -5.23
N GLY A 27 9.11 4.92 -4.99
CA GLY A 27 9.48 5.94 -5.95
C GLY A 27 8.37 6.97 -6.28
N ASN A 28 7.18 6.86 -5.68
CA ASN A 28 6.13 7.85 -5.81
C ASN A 28 5.40 8.12 -4.48
N PRO A 29 4.86 9.35 -4.27
CA PRO A 29 4.27 9.74 -2.99
C PRO A 29 2.97 9.00 -2.63
N HIS A 30 2.15 8.65 -3.61
CA HIS A 30 0.86 8.00 -3.37
C HIS A 30 1.04 6.56 -2.90
N ASP A 31 1.81 5.76 -3.63
CA ASP A 31 2.13 4.38 -3.22
C ASP A 31 2.90 4.35 -1.89
N ALA A 32 3.72 5.37 -1.61
CA ALA A 32 4.40 5.48 -0.32
C ALA A 32 3.40 5.68 0.83
N ALA A 33 2.42 6.57 0.66
CA ALA A 33 1.37 6.80 1.64
C ALA A 33 0.54 5.53 1.88
N ASP A 34 0.18 4.82 0.82
CA ASP A 34 -0.58 3.57 0.90
C ASP A 34 0.21 2.47 1.64
N LEU A 35 1.52 2.33 1.34
CA LEU A 35 2.39 1.39 2.05
C LEU A 35 2.47 1.69 3.54
N VAL A 36 2.63 2.96 3.91
CA VAL A 36 2.68 3.37 5.33
C VAL A 36 1.34 3.09 6.00
N GLN A 37 0.24 3.44 5.35
CA GLN A 37 -1.10 3.27 5.91
C GLN A 37 -1.40 1.80 6.18
N GLU A 38 -1.20 0.93 5.19
CA GLU A 38 -1.44 -0.51 5.33
C GLU A 38 -0.51 -1.17 6.36
N ALA A 39 0.75 -0.72 6.45
CA ALA A 39 1.67 -1.19 7.48
C ALA A 39 1.26 -0.76 8.89
N LEU A 40 0.81 0.49 9.07
CA LEU A 40 0.32 0.99 10.36
C LEU A 40 -0.97 0.31 10.80
N LEU A 41 -1.87 -0.04 9.87
CA LEU A 41 -3.07 -0.83 10.17
C LEU A 41 -2.69 -2.22 10.73
N LYS A 42 -1.74 -2.90 10.08
CA LYS A 42 -1.24 -4.21 10.55
C LYS A 42 -0.50 -4.08 11.89
N LEU A 43 0.30 -3.03 12.06
CA LEU A 43 0.99 -2.76 13.33
C LEU A 43 -0.01 -2.47 14.46
N ARG A 44 -1.08 -1.71 14.20
CA ARG A 44 -2.12 -1.43 15.21
C ARG A 44 -2.73 -2.72 15.75
N ALA A 45 -3.07 -3.66 14.87
CA ALA A 45 -3.60 -4.97 15.27
C ALA A 45 -2.58 -5.78 16.11
N ALA A 46 -1.29 -5.65 15.81
CA ALA A 46 -0.20 -6.35 16.52
C ALA A 46 0.37 -5.56 17.73
N TRP A 47 -0.11 -4.34 17.98
CA TRP A 47 0.54 -3.35 18.84
C TRP A 47 0.82 -3.83 20.27
N PRO A 48 -0.11 -4.48 21.00
CA PRO A 48 0.14 -4.92 22.36
C PRO A 48 1.31 -5.90 22.45
N ARG A 49 1.47 -6.76 21.44
CA ARG A 49 2.54 -7.77 21.38
C ARG A 49 3.86 -7.16 20.93
N VAL A 50 3.83 -6.35 19.87
CA VAL A 50 5.03 -5.76 19.26
C VAL A 50 5.69 -4.80 20.23
N ARG A 51 4.94 -3.90 20.89
CA ARG A 51 5.51 -2.92 21.83
C ARG A 51 6.26 -3.57 23.00
N LEU A 52 5.87 -4.78 23.42
CA LEU A 52 6.47 -5.47 24.57
C LEU A 52 7.67 -6.36 24.20
N LYS A 53 7.69 -6.91 22.99
CA LYS A 53 8.65 -7.97 22.60
C LYS A 53 9.55 -7.58 21.43
N GLU A 54 9.22 -6.54 20.69
CA GLU A 54 9.85 -6.16 19.43
C GLU A 54 9.97 -4.63 19.32
N ASN A 55 10.67 -4.16 18.28
CA ASN A 55 10.71 -2.74 17.94
C ASN A 55 9.60 -2.40 16.94
N PRO A 56 8.65 -1.50 17.26
CA PRO A 56 7.53 -1.18 16.37
C PRO A 56 7.93 -0.55 15.02
N GLU A 57 8.99 0.26 14.99
CA GLU A 57 9.50 0.87 13.76
C GLU A 57 10.08 -0.21 12.83
N SER A 58 10.82 -1.18 13.37
CA SER A 58 11.33 -2.33 12.61
C SER A 58 10.21 -3.19 12.04
N TYR A 59 9.16 -3.43 12.83
CA TYR A 59 7.97 -4.16 12.39
C TYR A 59 7.26 -3.44 11.24
N ALA A 60 7.06 -2.13 11.36
CA ALA A 60 6.45 -1.31 10.30
C ALA A 60 7.27 -1.37 9.01
N ARG A 61 8.59 -1.12 9.08
CA ARG A 61 9.47 -1.16 7.89
C ARG A 61 9.49 -2.52 7.21
N THR A 62 9.59 -3.60 7.99
CA THR A 62 9.53 -4.97 7.47
C THR A 62 8.20 -5.24 6.77
N THR A 63 7.10 -4.75 7.35
CA THR A 63 5.76 -4.91 6.77
C THR A 63 5.63 -4.13 5.46
N MET A 64 6.11 -2.89 5.41
CA MET A 64 6.15 -2.08 4.18
C MET A 64 6.94 -2.75 3.06
N ALA A 65 8.12 -3.29 3.35
CA ALA A 65 8.94 -4.00 2.36
C ALA A 65 8.21 -5.24 1.81
N ARG A 66 7.55 -6.01 2.68
CA ARG A 66 6.77 -7.19 2.26
C ARG A 66 5.58 -6.81 1.37
N LEU A 67 4.85 -5.76 1.73
CA LEU A 67 3.72 -5.24 0.94
C LEU A 67 4.19 -4.78 -0.45
N HIS A 68 5.29 -4.01 -0.51
CA HIS A 68 5.86 -3.55 -1.77
C HIS A 68 6.28 -4.72 -2.68
N ILE A 69 6.98 -5.72 -2.13
CA ILE A 69 7.38 -6.93 -2.87
C ILE A 69 6.16 -7.70 -3.37
N ALA A 70 5.11 -7.84 -2.55
CA ALA A 70 3.88 -8.52 -2.94
C ALA A 70 3.19 -7.81 -4.12
N ALA A 71 3.05 -6.48 -4.05
CA ALA A 71 2.46 -5.68 -5.11
C ALA A 71 3.27 -5.76 -6.42
N TRP A 72 4.60 -5.73 -6.34
CA TRP A 72 5.47 -5.91 -7.50
C TRP A 72 5.34 -7.31 -8.13
N ARG A 73 5.22 -8.36 -7.31
CA ARG A 73 5.00 -9.74 -7.80
C ARG A 73 3.66 -9.88 -8.52
N LEU A 74 2.62 -9.24 -8.01
CA LEU A 74 1.29 -9.27 -8.62
C LEU A 74 1.31 -8.57 -10.00
N ARG A 75 1.81 -7.33 -10.05
CA ARG A 75 1.94 -6.55 -11.30
C ARG A 75 2.76 -7.26 -12.38
N ARG A 76 3.75 -8.07 -12.01
CA ARG A 76 4.52 -8.89 -12.97
C ARG A 76 3.77 -10.10 -13.52
N ARG A 77 2.80 -10.64 -12.77
CA ARG A 77 1.95 -11.75 -13.22
C ARG A 77 0.85 -11.25 -14.14
N GLU A 78 0.35 -10.06 -13.88
CA GLU A 78 -0.54 -9.30 -14.73
C GLU A 78 0.25 -8.69 -15.90
N GLN A 79 0.89 -9.53 -16.73
CA GLN A 79 1.19 -9.09 -18.10
C GLN A 79 -0.16 -8.90 -18.77
N PRO A 80 -0.51 -7.68 -19.24
CA PRO A 80 -1.74 -7.50 -19.98
C PRO A 80 -1.66 -8.43 -21.19
N ALA A 81 -2.47 -9.49 -21.18
CA ALA A 81 -2.80 -10.17 -22.42
C ALA A 81 -3.35 -9.08 -23.34
N CYS A 82 -2.80 -9.03 -24.56
CA CYS A 82 -3.19 -8.09 -25.61
C CYS A 82 -4.70 -7.80 -25.54
N PRO A 83 -5.14 -6.53 -25.53
CA PRO A 83 -6.57 -6.25 -25.56
C PRO A 83 -7.15 -6.94 -26.79
N VAL A 84 -8.07 -7.88 -26.58
CA VAL A 84 -8.93 -8.36 -27.66
C VAL A 84 -9.61 -7.10 -28.17
N GLY A 85 -9.35 -6.76 -29.44
CA GLY A 85 -9.96 -5.59 -30.06
C GLY A 85 -11.47 -5.77 -30.01
N ASP A 86 -12.13 -5.01 -29.16
CA ASP A 86 -13.56 -4.81 -29.25
C ASP A 86 -13.79 -4.03 -30.54
N GLU A 87 -14.24 -4.76 -31.57
CA GLU A 87 -14.83 -4.18 -32.76
C GLU A 87 -15.80 -3.08 -32.34
N MET A 88 -15.43 -1.86 -32.70
CA MET A 88 -16.31 -0.70 -32.68
C MET A 88 -17.57 -1.05 -33.47
N TYR A 89 -18.69 -1.28 -32.78
CA TYR A 89 -20.02 -1.19 -33.39
C TYR A 89 -20.20 0.28 -33.81
N VAL A 90 -19.74 0.63 -35.01
CA VAL A 90 -20.27 1.79 -35.70
C VAL A 90 -21.67 1.39 -36.13
N ILE A 91 -22.67 1.77 -35.33
CA ILE A 91 -24.05 1.75 -35.79
C ILE A 91 -24.11 2.76 -36.93
N ASP A 92 -24.12 2.26 -38.16
CA ASP A 92 -24.43 3.07 -39.32
C ASP A 92 -25.92 3.45 -39.26
N LEU A 93 -26.18 4.64 -38.73
CA LEU A 93 -27.51 5.24 -38.64
C LEU A 93 -28.02 5.76 -39.99
N SER A 94 -27.26 5.62 -41.10
CA SER A 94 -27.69 6.10 -42.42
C SER A 94 -28.66 5.15 -43.14
N LYS A 95 -29.14 4.09 -42.48
CA LYS A 95 -30.11 3.12 -43.03
C LYS A 95 -31.48 3.19 -42.35
N ILE A 96 -31.71 4.20 -41.50
CA ILE A 96 -33.06 4.53 -41.01
C ILE A 96 -33.64 5.60 -41.94
N GLU A 97 -34.03 5.19 -43.14
CA GLU A 97 -35.08 5.80 -43.96
C GLU A 97 -35.66 4.76 -44.92
#